data_AF-A0A166A3K9-F1
#
_entry.id   AF-A0A166A3K9-F1
#
_cell.length_a   1.000
_cell.length_b   1.000
_cell.length_c   1.000
_cell.angle_alpha   90.00
_cell.angle_beta   90.00
_cell.angle_gamma   90.00
#
_symmetry.space_group_name_H-M   'P 1'
#
loop_
_entity.id
_entity.type
_entity.pdbx_description
1 polymer ?
#
loop_
_entity_poly.entity_id
_entity_poly.type
_entity_poly.pdbx_seq_one_letter_code
_entity_poly.pdbx_strand_id
1 'polypeptide(L)'
;MESDHPSSPLPLSTPSPKSGPHYERDSTYEEKDKVQTTSAGTLKFGNSSVSSASSSRLESNSFKPNTCVLTGDTSATGSDIQKAHIVPHLTPRVKLKKYEWLLGYKVGEFHIDSHHNTMYIADGWYGKFDRGKWALVPDKQTRDAIVKKLKEFVQKRVVVVPVTSDGVALERKGGKSAWPHFEKVFYRKDKCYQYRFFNVALRSSLAAIWENDEHKFVDLSLQPLESHVHPLHVIINAYRKINDLKDASESSLEVIKDIREIWDIWHSIPVTPEFLQYGRTDSTQSSGMGPPPGPSEIRRSTRSSSGHDERSNDGDN
;
A
#
# COMPACT_ATOMS: atom_id res chain seq x y z
N MET A 1 35.40 -10.60 65.97
CA MET A 1 34.60 -11.48 65.10
C MET A 1 33.42 -10.66 64.61
N GLU A 2 33.66 -9.91 63.54
CA GLU A 2 32.63 -9.17 62.79
C GLU A 2 31.76 -10.16 62.02
N SER A 3 30.46 -9.89 61.97
CA SER A 3 29.49 -10.66 61.18
C SER A 3 28.64 -9.66 60.40
N ASP A 4 29.09 -9.36 59.19
CA ASP A 4 28.36 -8.57 58.22
C ASP A 4 27.31 -9.45 57.52
N HIS A 5 26.04 -9.08 57.68
CA HIS A 5 24.93 -9.63 56.90
C HIS A 5 24.71 -8.80 55.63
N PRO A 6 24.55 -9.42 54.44
CA PRO A 6 24.22 -8.68 53.23
C PRO A 6 22.73 -8.36 53.16
N SER A 7 22.42 -7.06 53.08
CA SER A 7 21.09 -6.54 52.80
C SER A 7 20.59 -6.99 51.43
N SER A 8 19.39 -7.56 51.39
CA SER A 8 18.70 -7.92 50.14
C SER A 8 18.18 -6.68 49.40
N PRO A 9 18.37 -6.57 48.07
CA PRO A 9 17.81 -5.47 47.28
C PRO A 9 16.30 -5.65 47.07
N LEU A 10 15.56 -4.54 47.18
CA LEU A 10 14.13 -4.44 46.90
C LEU A 10 13.82 -4.67 45.41
N PRO A 11 12.66 -5.27 45.07
CA PRO A 11 12.28 -5.50 43.69
C PRO A 11 11.93 -4.18 42.97
N LEU A 12 12.63 -3.94 41.87
CA LEU A 12 12.39 -2.83 40.95
C LEU A 12 11.02 -3.04 40.28
N SER A 13 10.05 -2.19 40.61
CA SER A 13 8.74 -2.19 39.96
C SER A 13 8.89 -1.72 38.51
N THR A 14 8.70 -2.63 37.57
CA THR A 14 8.65 -2.32 36.14
C THR A 14 7.33 -1.60 35.82
N PRO A 15 7.35 -0.42 35.19
CA PRO A 15 6.13 0.26 34.79
C PRO A 15 5.42 -0.55 33.69
N SER A 16 4.11 -0.74 33.83
CA SER A 16 3.29 -1.37 32.81
C SER A 16 3.41 -0.64 31.46
N PRO A 17 3.60 -1.36 30.35
CA PRO A 17 3.68 -0.75 29.04
C PRO A 17 2.35 -0.05 28.73
N LYS A 18 2.44 1.26 28.43
CA LYS A 18 1.29 2.02 27.96
C LYS A 18 0.80 1.39 26.66
N SER A 19 -0.42 0.88 26.68
CA SER A 19 -1.15 0.42 25.50
C SER A 19 -1.12 1.51 24.43
N GLY A 20 -0.50 1.19 23.28
CA GLY A 20 -0.50 2.06 22.11
C GLY A 20 -1.92 2.29 21.59
N PRO A 21 -2.12 3.26 20.69
CA PRO A 21 -3.42 3.54 20.08
C PRO A 21 -3.98 2.26 19.43
N HIS A 22 -5.15 1.83 19.90
CA HIS A 22 -5.90 0.72 19.36
C HIS A 22 -6.54 1.19 18.05
N TYR A 23 -5.90 0.88 16.93
CA TYR A 23 -6.48 1.16 15.62
C TYR A 23 -7.59 0.15 15.36
N GLU A 24 -8.85 0.61 15.38
CA GLU A 24 -9.99 -0.23 15.02
C GLU A 24 -9.87 -0.65 13.56
N ARG A 25 -9.60 -1.94 13.38
CA ARG A 25 -9.69 -2.65 12.12
C ARG A 25 -11.11 -2.49 11.59
N ASP A 26 -11.27 -2.03 10.36
CA ASP A 26 -12.58 -1.88 9.70
C ASP A 26 -13.30 -3.24 9.71
N SER A 27 -14.37 -3.34 10.49
CA SER A 27 -15.15 -4.56 10.70
C SER A 27 -15.98 -4.95 9.48
N THR A 28 -16.05 -4.09 8.44
CA THR A 28 -16.69 -4.40 7.17
C THR A 28 -15.80 -5.19 6.20
N TYR A 29 -14.55 -5.47 6.59
CA TYR A 29 -13.62 -6.27 5.80
C TYR A 29 -13.96 -7.76 5.83
N GLU A 30 -14.58 -8.26 4.75
CA GLU A 30 -14.75 -9.70 4.52
C GLU A 30 -13.52 -10.25 3.76
N GLU A 31 -12.75 -11.12 4.41
CA GLU A 31 -11.62 -11.85 3.83
C GLU A 31 -12.13 -12.89 2.81
N LYS A 32 -12.39 -12.45 1.57
CA LYS A 32 -12.84 -13.31 0.46
C LYS A 32 -11.69 -13.63 -0.49
N ASP A 33 -10.65 -14.31 -0.02
CA ASP A 33 -9.57 -14.81 -0.89
C ASP A 33 -9.44 -16.34 -0.81
N LYS A 34 -10.18 -17.05 -1.67
CA LYS A 34 -9.76 -18.37 -2.16
C LYS A 34 -9.09 -18.16 -3.52
N VAL A 35 -7.77 -18.24 -3.53
CA VAL A 35 -6.93 -18.23 -4.74
C VAL A 35 -7.31 -19.43 -5.63
N GLN A 36 -7.96 -19.18 -6.76
CA GLN A 36 -8.08 -20.18 -7.84
C GLN A 36 -6.92 -20.01 -8.82
N THR A 37 -5.93 -20.88 -8.71
CA THR A 37 -4.86 -21.03 -9.70
C THR A 37 -5.40 -21.86 -10.87
N THR A 38 -5.46 -21.29 -12.08
CA THR A 38 -5.74 -22.07 -13.30
C THR A 38 -4.44 -22.61 -13.89
N SER A 39 -4.54 -23.76 -14.57
CA SER A 39 -3.43 -24.55 -15.12
C SER A 39 -2.59 -23.88 -16.21
N ALA A 40 -2.90 -22.63 -16.59
CA ALA A 40 -2.24 -21.91 -17.67
C ALA A 40 -1.23 -20.83 -17.21
N GLY A 41 -0.86 -20.78 -15.93
CA GLY A 41 0.16 -19.84 -15.42
C GLY A 41 -0.17 -18.35 -15.57
N THR A 42 -1.40 -18.02 -16.00
CA THR A 42 -1.88 -16.64 -16.14
C THR A 42 -2.55 -16.23 -14.84
N LEU A 43 -1.94 -15.27 -14.13
CA LEU A 43 -2.53 -14.67 -12.93
C LEU A 43 -3.81 -13.92 -13.34
N LYS A 44 -4.98 -14.42 -12.92
CA LYS A 44 -6.24 -13.66 -12.96
C LYS A 44 -6.19 -12.59 -11.88
N PHE A 45 -6.15 -11.33 -12.28
CA PHE A 45 -6.34 -10.20 -11.37
C PHE A 45 -7.84 -10.04 -11.13
N GLY A 46 -8.28 -10.24 -9.89
CA GLY A 46 -9.68 -10.08 -9.50
C GLY A 46 -10.04 -8.59 -9.43
N ASN A 47 -11.11 -8.21 -10.13
CA ASN A 47 -11.72 -6.88 -9.99
C ASN A 47 -12.30 -6.77 -8.57
N SER A 48 -11.64 -6.00 -7.70
CA SER A 48 -12.14 -5.66 -6.37
C SER A 48 -12.50 -4.18 -6.36
N SER A 49 -13.79 -3.87 -6.20
CA SER A 49 -14.23 -2.53 -5.88
C SER A 49 -13.79 -2.18 -4.47
N VAL A 50 -13.41 -0.92 -4.25
CA VAL A 50 -12.91 -0.46 -2.96
C VAL A 50 -14.07 -0.21 -2.00
N SER A 51 -13.85 -0.45 -0.70
CA SER A 51 -14.83 -0.13 0.34
C SER A 51 -15.19 1.36 0.35
N SER A 52 -16.46 1.67 0.62
CA SER A 52 -16.98 3.03 0.71
C SER A 52 -16.22 3.90 1.72
N ALA A 53 -15.75 3.31 2.83
CA ALA A 53 -14.96 3.99 3.86
C ALA A 53 -13.60 4.48 3.32
N SER A 54 -12.94 3.69 2.47
CA SER A 54 -11.67 4.08 1.85
C SER A 54 -11.87 5.19 0.80
N SER A 55 -13.00 5.18 0.08
CA SER A 55 -13.38 6.29 -0.81
C SER A 55 -13.68 7.58 -0.05
N SER A 56 -14.40 7.54 1.07
CA SER A 56 -14.71 8.76 1.83
C SER A 56 -13.44 9.45 2.38
N ARG A 57 -12.43 8.68 2.80
CA ARG A 57 -11.11 9.21 3.22
C ARG A 57 -10.31 9.85 2.08
N LEU A 58 -10.55 9.44 0.84
CA LEU A 58 -9.93 10.03 -0.35
C LEU A 58 -10.45 11.45 -0.60
N GLU A 59 -11.75 11.69 -0.41
CA GLU A 59 -12.39 12.97 -0.73
C GLU A 59 -12.06 14.07 0.29
N SER A 60 -11.78 13.72 1.55
CA SER A 60 -11.55 14.69 2.63
C SER A 60 -10.18 15.39 2.60
N ASN A 61 -9.18 14.84 1.90
CA ASN A 61 -7.78 15.30 1.97
C ASN A 61 -7.34 16.29 0.87
N SER A 62 -8.29 16.95 0.19
CA SER A 62 -8.03 17.97 -0.85
C SER A 62 -7.29 17.48 -2.11
N PHE A 63 -7.09 16.18 -2.26
CA PHE A 63 -6.69 15.60 -3.55
C PHE A 63 -7.93 15.48 -4.40
N LYS A 64 -7.91 15.98 -5.63
CA LYS A 64 -9.03 15.85 -6.58
C LYS A 64 -9.34 14.36 -6.77
N PRO A 65 -10.33 13.80 -6.05
CA PRO A 65 -10.62 12.38 -6.19
C PRO A 65 -11.25 12.22 -7.58
N ASN A 66 -11.00 11.10 -8.24
CA ASN A 66 -11.59 10.79 -9.55
C ASN A 66 -11.06 11.61 -10.74
N THR A 67 -9.82 12.13 -10.69
CA THR A 67 -9.14 12.68 -11.87
C THR A 67 -8.18 11.65 -12.48
N CYS A 68 -8.35 11.34 -13.77
CA CYS A 68 -7.47 10.45 -14.52
C CYS A 68 -6.04 11.03 -14.58
N VAL A 69 -5.05 10.27 -14.12
CA VAL A 69 -3.63 10.72 -14.10
C VAL A 69 -3.05 10.95 -15.49
N LEU A 70 -3.62 10.33 -16.53
CA LEU A 70 -3.12 10.41 -17.91
C LEU A 70 -3.77 11.54 -18.71
N THR A 71 -5.06 11.78 -18.51
CA THR A 71 -5.84 12.71 -19.35
C THR A 71 -6.27 13.97 -18.60
N GLY A 72 -6.26 13.96 -17.26
CA GLY A 72 -6.83 15.03 -16.45
C GLY A 72 -8.37 15.03 -16.42
N ASP A 73 -9.02 14.09 -17.10
CA ASP A 73 -10.48 13.95 -17.11
C ASP A 73 -11.01 13.59 -15.73
N THR A 74 -12.26 13.93 -15.49
CA THR A 74 -13.01 13.54 -14.29
C THR A 74 -14.20 12.65 -14.66
N SER A 75 -14.83 12.01 -13.67
CA SER A 75 -16.08 11.29 -13.92
C SER A 75 -17.19 12.23 -14.47
N ALA A 76 -17.14 13.51 -14.12
CA ALA A 76 -18.07 14.53 -14.62
C ALA A 76 -17.87 14.88 -16.10
N THR A 77 -16.68 14.64 -16.66
CA THR A 77 -16.41 14.87 -18.10
C THR A 77 -16.80 13.68 -18.97
N GLY A 78 -17.46 12.67 -18.40
CA GLY A 78 -18.02 11.52 -19.13
C GLY A 78 -17.02 10.40 -19.44
N SER A 79 -15.79 10.48 -18.90
CA SER A 79 -14.81 9.41 -19.04
C SER A 79 -15.06 8.31 -17.99
N ASP A 80 -15.09 7.06 -18.42
CA ASP A 80 -15.08 5.91 -17.51
C ASP A 80 -13.71 5.83 -16.82
N ILE A 81 -13.65 6.26 -15.56
CA ILE A 81 -12.44 6.29 -14.75
C ILE A 81 -12.45 5.12 -13.79
N GLN A 82 -11.36 4.34 -13.80
CA GLN A 82 -11.13 3.24 -12.89
C GLN A 82 -10.05 3.56 -11.88
N LYS A 83 -10.18 2.95 -10.71
CA LYS A 83 -9.21 3.03 -9.62
C LYS A 83 -8.21 1.89 -9.76
N ALA A 84 -6.94 2.23 -9.92
CA ALA A 84 -5.84 1.28 -10.04
C ALA A 84 -4.93 1.29 -8.82
N HIS A 85 -4.57 0.10 -8.35
CA HIS A 85 -3.58 -0.09 -7.29
C HIS A 85 -2.16 -0.12 -7.86
N ILE A 86 -1.26 0.60 -7.21
CA ILE A 86 0.12 0.76 -7.67
C ILE A 86 0.96 -0.42 -7.19
N VAL A 87 0.81 -0.77 -5.92
CA VAL A 87 1.15 -2.09 -5.39
C VAL A 87 -0.09 -2.97 -5.57
N PRO A 88 -0.02 -4.04 -6.38
CA PRO A 88 -1.16 -4.91 -6.68
C PRO A 88 -1.82 -5.49 -5.43
N HIS A 89 -3.14 -5.63 -5.47
CA HIS A 89 -3.95 -6.15 -4.37
C HIS A 89 -3.45 -7.50 -3.84
N LEU A 90 -3.02 -8.39 -4.73
CA LEU A 90 -2.49 -9.72 -4.42
C LEU A 90 -1.08 -9.71 -3.80
N THR A 91 -0.56 -8.56 -3.39
CA THR A 91 0.77 -8.47 -2.77
C THR A 91 0.72 -9.07 -1.36
N PRO A 92 1.56 -10.08 -1.04
CA PRO A 92 1.53 -10.72 0.27
C PRO A 92 1.75 -9.72 1.41
N ARG A 93 1.03 -9.90 2.52
CA ARG A 93 1.08 -9.00 3.69
C ARG A 93 2.50 -8.77 4.22
N VAL A 94 3.35 -9.80 4.24
CA VAL A 94 4.76 -9.68 4.65
C VAL A 94 5.52 -8.68 3.76
N LYS A 95 5.23 -8.68 2.46
CA LYS A 95 5.84 -7.75 1.49
C LYS A 95 5.27 -6.34 1.64
N LEU A 96 3.98 -6.19 1.93
CA LEU A 96 3.37 -4.89 2.24
C LEU A 96 4.00 -4.25 3.48
N LYS A 97 4.23 -5.02 4.56
CA LYS A 97 4.97 -4.53 5.74
C LYS A 97 6.40 -4.08 5.39
N LYS A 98 7.09 -4.82 4.53
CA LYS A 98 8.40 -4.39 4.04
C LYS A 98 8.31 -3.04 3.31
N TYR A 99 7.30 -2.85 2.47
CA TYR A 99 7.09 -1.56 1.81
C TYR A 99 6.73 -0.45 2.79
N GLU A 100 5.83 -0.71 3.73
CA GLU A 100 5.47 0.22 4.81
C GLU A 100 6.72 0.74 5.55
N TRP A 101 7.60 -0.17 5.97
CA TRP A 101 8.89 0.16 6.58
C TRP A 101 9.76 1.02 5.66
N LEU A 102 9.95 0.57 4.42
CA LEU A 102 10.84 1.22 3.47
C LEU A 102 10.34 2.62 3.06
N LEU A 103 9.03 2.82 3.06
CA LEU A 103 8.37 4.10 2.80
C LEU A 103 8.39 5.03 4.02
N GLY A 104 8.72 4.51 5.21
CA GLY A 104 8.77 5.27 6.45
C GLY A 104 7.43 5.50 7.11
N TYR A 105 6.43 4.70 6.75
CA TYR A 105 5.11 4.73 7.35
C TYR A 105 5.11 4.14 8.75
N LYS A 106 4.17 4.58 9.58
CA LYS A 106 3.91 3.94 10.87
C LYS A 106 3.39 2.53 10.64
N VAL A 107 3.57 1.67 11.64
CA VAL A 107 3.10 0.29 11.54
C VAL A 107 1.59 0.25 11.38
N GLY A 108 1.11 -0.43 10.35
CA GLY A 108 -0.31 -0.53 10.00
C GLY A 108 -0.90 0.69 9.27
N GLU A 109 -0.11 1.72 8.96
CA GLU A 109 -0.59 2.89 8.21
C GLU A 109 -0.70 2.61 6.70
N PHE A 110 0.17 1.74 6.16
CA PHE A 110 0.13 1.36 4.76
C PHE A 110 -0.86 0.21 4.53
N HIS A 111 -2.07 0.59 4.14
CA HIS A 111 -3.07 -0.35 3.66
C HIS A 111 -3.03 -0.49 2.14
N ILE A 112 -3.38 -1.68 1.65
CA ILE A 112 -3.46 -1.95 0.22
C ILE A 112 -4.47 -1.01 -0.46
N ASP A 113 -5.58 -0.71 0.20
CA ASP A 113 -6.62 0.21 -0.29
C ASP A 113 -6.40 1.66 0.14
N SER A 114 -5.24 1.96 0.74
CA SER A 114 -4.90 3.32 1.10
C SER A 114 -4.82 4.21 -0.13
N HIS A 115 -5.19 5.48 0.06
CA HIS A 115 -5.09 6.50 -0.98
C HIS A 115 -3.67 6.67 -1.53
N HIS A 116 -2.64 6.37 -0.74
CA HIS A 116 -1.24 6.38 -1.17
C HIS A 116 -0.92 5.30 -2.21
N ASN A 117 -1.66 4.19 -2.21
CA ASN A 117 -1.46 3.06 -3.11
C ASN A 117 -2.39 3.09 -4.33
N THR A 118 -3.23 4.11 -4.48
CA THR A 118 -4.28 4.11 -5.51
C THR A 118 -4.23 5.36 -6.35
N MET A 119 -4.41 5.20 -7.66
CA MET A 119 -4.56 6.28 -8.62
C MET A 119 -5.78 6.04 -9.52
N TYR A 120 -6.22 7.07 -10.21
CA TYR A 120 -7.34 7.00 -11.14
C TYR A 120 -6.84 7.05 -12.57
N ILE A 121 -7.35 6.16 -13.43
CA ILE A 121 -6.97 6.04 -14.84
C ILE A 121 -8.20 5.74 -15.67
N ALA A 122 -8.26 6.25 -16.90
CA ALA A 122 -9.33 5.91 -17.83
C ALA A 122 -9.34 4.40 -18.14
N ASP A 123 -10.53 3.82 -18.29
CA ASP A 123 -10.76 2.37 -18.42
C ASP A 123 -9.88 1.71 -19.49
N GLY A 124 -9.78 2.32 -20.69
CA GLY A 124 -8.94 1.82 -21.78
C GLY A 124 -7.44 1.70 -21.45
N TRP A 125 -6.96 2.43 -20.43
CA TRP A 125 -5.59 2.36 -19.92
C TRP A 125 -5.42 1.40 -18.74
N TYR A 126 -6.50 1.14 -18.00
CA TYR A 126 -6.50 0.31 -16.80
C TYR A 126 -5.98 -1.10 -17.07
N GLY A 127 -6.61 -1.81 -18.00
CA GLY A 127 -6.17 -3.17 -18.33
C GLY A 127 -4.73 -3.23 -18.86
N LYS A 128 -4.26 -2.18 -19.54
CA LYS A 128 -2.86 -2.09 -20.01
C LYS A 128 -1.89 -1.85 -18.84
N PHE A 129 -2.30 -1.08 -17.83
CA PHE A 129 -1.51 -0.81 -16.64
C PHE A 129 -1.28 -2.08 -15.82
N ASP A 130 -2.35 -2.83 -15.53
CA ASP A 130 -2.31 -4.05 -14.72
C ASP A 130 -1.50 -5.16 -15.39
N ARG A 131 -1.62 -5.29 -16.73
CA ARG A 131 -0.83 -6.24 -17.53
C ARG A 131 0.63 -5.81 -17.75
N GLY A 132 1.10 -4.76 -17.09
CA GLY A 132 2.49 -4.30 -17.17
C GLY A 132 2.90 -3.74 -18.53
N LYS A 133 1.95 -3.30 -19.37
CA LYS A 133 2.26 -2.75 -20.71
C LYS A 133 2.81 -1.32 -20.64
N TRP A 134 2.53 -0.61 -19.55
CA TRP A 134 3.08 0.71 -19.28
C TRP A 134 3.23 0.93 -17.77
N ALA A 135 4.04 1.90 -17.40
CA ALA A 135 4.25 2.35 -16.03
C ALA A 135 4.26 3.87 -15.96
N LEU A 136 3.86 4.43 -14.81
CA LEU A 136 4.30 5.76 -14.44
C LEU A 136 5.76 5.68 -13.98
N VAL A 137 6.55 6.68 -14.31
CA VAL A 137 7.91 6.85 -13.76
C VAL A 137 8.07 8.28 -13.27
N PRO A 138 8.73 8.53 -12.13
CA PRO A 138 9.03 9.90 -11.72
C PRO A 138 9.87 10.59 -12.80
N ASP A 139 9.76 11.91 -12.91
CA ASP A 139 10.64 12.70 -13.77
C ASP A 139 12.12 12.53 -13.39
N LYS A 140 13.03 12.91 -14.29
CA LYS A 140 14.47 12.71 -14.08
C LYS A 140 14.97 13.43 -12.82
N GLN A 141 14.55 14.67 -12.60
CA GLN A 141 14.93 15.45 -11.43
C GLN A 141 14.55 14.75 -10.12
N THR A 142 13.35 14.16 -10.06
CA THR A 142 12.86 13.41 -8.91
C THR A 142 13.65 12.13 -8.72
N ARG A 143 13.95 11.38 -9.80
CA ARG A 143 14.78 10.17 -9.71
C ARG A 143 16.19 10.48 -9.19
N ASP A 144 16.85 11.50 -9.73
CA ASP A 144 18.18 11.94 -9.29
C ASP A 144 18.19 12.32 -7.80
N ALA A 145 17.16 13.05 -7.37
CA ALA A 145 16.99 13.44 -5.96
C ALA A 145 16.78 12.21 -5.05
N ILE A 146 16.00 11.22 -5.50
CA ILE A 146 15.80 9.95 -4.77
C ILE A 146 17.14 9.21 -4.62
N VAL A 147 17.88 9.00 -5.72
CA VAL A 147 19.18 8.32 -5.69
C VAL A 147 20.14 9.01 -4.73
N LYS A 148 20.30 10.34 -4.85
CA LYS A 148 21.16 11.12 -3.97
C LYS A 148 20.80 10.93 -2.49
N LYS A 149 19.52 10.99 -2.15
CA LYS A 149 19.04 10.90 -0.77
C LYS A 149 19.17 9.50 -0.18
N LEU A 150 18.91 8.47 -0.98
CA LEU A 150 19.12 7.08 -0.57
C LEU A 150 20.61 6.82 -0.30
N LYS A 151 21.51 7.29 -1.18
CA LYS A 151 22.97 7.20 -0.96
C LYS A 151 23.41 7.94 0.30
N GLU A 152 22.96 9.18 0.51
CA GLU A 152 23.23 9.94 1.73
C GLU A 152 22.75 9.19 2.99
N PHE A 153 21.59 8.56 2.93
CA PHE A 153 21.04 7.79 4.05
C PHE A 153 21.85 6.52 4.34
N VAL A 154 22.17 5.73 3.31
CA VAL A 154 22.99 4.52 3.44
C VAL A 154 24.36 4.88 4.03
N GLN A 155 25.00 5.92 3.53
CA GLN A 155 26.31 6.39 4.04
C GLN A 155 26.24 6.80 5.52
N LYS A 156 25.20 7.54 5.92
CA LYS A 156 25.02 7.96 7.33
C LYS A 156 24.75 6.78 8.26
N ARG A 157 24.05 5.75 7.78
CA ARG A 157 23.75 4.56 8.58
C ARG A 157 24.98 3.70 8.86
N VAL A 158 25.91 3.61 7.92
CA VAL A 158 27.21 2.92 8.14
C VAL A 158 27.95 3.53 9.34
N VAL A 159 27.76 4.82 9.60
CA VAL A 159 28.43 5.54 10.69
C VAL A 159 27.69 5.41 12.04
N VAL A 160 26.38 5.13 12.02
CA VAL A 160 25.55 5.11 13.23
C VAL A 160 24.67 3.87 13.23
N VAL A 161 25.12 2.79 13.85
CA VAL A 161 24.26 1.66 14.22
C VAL A 161 23.46 2.10 15.45
N PRO A 162 22.15 2.36 15.35
CA PRO A 162 21.36 2.73 16.53
C PRO A 162 21.18 1.44 17.34
N VAL A 163 21.96 1.29 18.41
CA VAL A 163 21.64 0.35 19.48
C VAL A 163 20.48 0.95 20.25
N THR A 164 19.25 0.57 19.90
CA THR A 164 18.07 0.87 20.71
C THR A 164 17.89 -0.28 21.70
N SER A 165 18.07 0.00 22.99
CA SER A 165 17.95 -0.98 24.08
C SER A 165 16.54 -1.57 24.23
N ASP A 166 15.53 -0.91 23.68
CA ASP A 166 14.13 -1.17 24.02
C ASP A 166 13.30 -1.56 22.79
N GLY A 167 13.88 -2.37 21.90
CA GLY A 167 13.22 -3.01 20.75
C GLY A 167 11.81 -2.50 20.42
N VAL A 168 11.68 -1.74 19.33
CA VAL A 168 10.43 -1.11 18.83
C VAL A 168 10.20 0.32 19.32
N ALA A 169 11.16 1.21 19.09
CA ALA A 169 10.84 2.60 18.80
C ALA A 169 11.74 3.10 17.67
N LEU A 170 11.20 3.11 16.46
CA LEU A 170 11.74 3.89 15.34
C LEU A 170 11.54 5.40 15.56
N GLU A 171 10.99 5.79 16.71
CA GLU A 171 11.00 7.17 17.16
C GLU A 171 12.32 7.43 17.89
N ARG A 172 13.13 8.36 17.37
CA ARG A 172 14.12 9.02 18.21
C ARG A 172 13.41 9.56 19.44
N LYS A 173 14.08 9.49 20.59
CA LYS A 173 13.69 10.18 21.83
C LYS A 173 13.12 11.57 21.47
N GLY A 174 11.80 11.76 21.65
CA GLY A 174 11.07 12.97 21.21
C GLY A 174 10.16 12.82 19.98
N GLY A 175 9.70 11.62 19.61
CA GLY A 175 8.62 11.44 18.62
C GLY A 175 8.99 11.70 17.17
N LYS A 176 10.30 11.75 16.85
CA LYS A 176 10.78 11.97 15.47
C LYS A 176 11.19 10.64 14.86
N SER A 177 10.55 10.22 13.77
CA SER A 177 10.94 9.02 13.02
C SER A 177 12.45 9.07 12.69
N ALA A 178 13.18 7.99 12.96
CA ALA A 178 14.57 7.85 12.54
C ALA A 178 14.70 7.55 11.05
N TRP A 179 13.58 7.27 10.37
CA TRP A 179 13.54 7.16 8.93
C TRP A 179 13.57 8.55 8.29
N PRO A 180 14.33 8.76 7.19
CA PRO A 180 14.22 9.98 6.41
C PRO A 180 12.77 10.12 5.96
N HIS A 181 12.12 11.20 6.39
CA HIS A 181 10.81 11.58 5.88
C HIS A 181 10.95 11.97 4.41
N PHE A 182 10.96 10.96 3.52
CA PHE A 182 11.06 11.16 2.08
C PHE A 182 9.94 12.06 1.57
N GLU A 183 8.78 12.02 2.21
CA GLU A 183 7.69 12.97 1.99
C GLU A 183 8.21 14.41 1.95
N LYS A 184 8.89 14.87 3.01
CA LYS A 184 9.39 16.25 3.12
C LYS A 184 10.44 16.63 2.07
N VAL A 185 11.08 15.64 1.45
CA VAL A 185 12.15 15.87 0.48
C VAL A 185 11.58 16.13 -0.91
N PHE A 186 10.41 15.58 -1.21
CA PHE A 186 9.81 15.65 -2.54
C PHE A 186 8.54 16.53 -2.57
N TYR A 187 8.17 17.13 -1.44
CA TYR A 187 6.99 17.99 -1.31
C TYR A 187 7.13 19.23 -2.22
N ARG A 188 6.36 19.27 -3.31
CA ARG A 188 6.03 20.51 -4.02
C ARG A 188 4.94 21.26 -3.25
N LYS A 189 4.88 22.58 -3.42
CA LYS A 189 3.92 23.45 -2.68
C LYS A 189 2.46 23.05 -2.87
N ASP A 190 2.15 22.42 -4.00
CA ASP A 190 0.83 21.93 -4.43
C ASP A 190 0.53 20.48 -4.00
N LYS A 191 1.48 19.79 -3.36
CA LYS A 191 1.38 18.36 -2.98
C LYS A 191 1.24 17.40 -4.17
N CYS A 192 1.59 17.84 -5.38
CA CYS A 192 1.60 16.99 -6.57
C CYS A 192 3.04 16.65 -6.98
N TYR A 193 3.23 15.41 -7.42
CA TYR A 193 4.50 14.95 -7.98
C TYR A 193 4.41 14.85 -9.49
N GLN A 194 5.53 15.11 -10.18
CA GLN A 194 5.61 15.01 -11.63
C GLN A 194 6.10 13.65 -12.09
N TYR A 195 5.40 13.12 -13.08
CA TYR A 195 5.61 11.82 -13.67
C TYR A 195 5.71 11.92 -15.19
N ARG A 196 6.20 10.82 -15.76
CA ARG A 196 6.16 10.56 -17.19
C ARG A 196 5.51 9.23 -17.44
N PHE A 197 4.80 9.13 -18.56
CA PHE A 197 4.36 7.87 -19.09
C PHE A 197 5.56 7.09 -19.64
N PHE A 198 5.66 5.81 -19.30
CA PHE A 198 6.67 4.91 -19.84
C PHE A 198 6.00 3.66 -20.42
N ASN A 199 6.03 3.54 -21.74
CA ASN A 199 5.60 2.34 -22.43
C ASN A 199 6.66 1.24 -22.27
N VAL A 200 6.29 0.19 -21.54
CA VAL A 200 7.20 -0.92 -21.22
C VAL A 200 7.50 -1.74 -22.47
N ALA A 201 6.51 -1.92 -23.35
CA ALA A 201 6.66 -2.72 -24.56
C ALA A 201 7.51 -2.01 -25.62
N LEU A 202 7.25 -0.71 -25.84
CA LEU A 202 7.99 0.10 -26.82
C LEU A 202 9.30 0.65 -26.26
N ARG A 203 9.52 0.56 -24.94
CA ARG A 203 10.66 1.16 -24.24
C ARG A 203 10.79 2.63 -24.67
N SER A 204 9.71 3.39 -24.50
CA SER A 204 9.64 4.80 -24.89
C SER A 204 8.48 5.50 -24.19
N SER A 205 8.30 6.80 -24.42
CA SER A 205 7.13 7.56 -23.99
C SER A 205 5.93 7.47 -24.95
N LEU A 206 6.08 6.75 -26.06
CA LEU A 206 5.02 6.65 -27.07
C LEU A 206 3.90 5.74 -26.59
N ALA A 207 2.67 6.19 -26.75
CA ALA A 207 1.47 5.45 -26.43
C ALA A 207 0.73 5.09 -27.73
N ALA A 208 0.37 3.82 -27.89
CA ALA A 208 -0.49 3.39 -28.98
C ALA A 208 -1.96 3.56 -28.57
N ILE A 209 -2.65 4.46 -29.27
CA ILE A 209 -4.08 4.76 -29.12
C ILE A 209 -4.80 4.24 -30.36
N TRP A 210 -6.02 3.75 -30.17
CA TRP A 210 -6.91 3.36 -31.26
C TRP A 210 -7.90 4.49 -31.49
N GLU A 211 -7.86 5.12 -32.66
CA GLU A 211 -8.73 6.24 -33.02
C GLU A 211 -9.12 6.11 -34.49
N ASN A 212 -10.42 6.18 -34.79
CA ASN A 212 -10.98 6.05 -36.15
C ASN A 212 -10.51 4.78 -36.87
N ASP A 213 -10.56 3.64 -36.20
CA ASP A 213 -10.13 2.33 -36.70
C ASP A 213 -8.63 2.24 -37.11
N GLU A 214 -7.81 3.18 -36.64
CA GLU A 214 -6.37 3.19 -36.86
C GLU A 214 -5.57 3.27 -35.56
N HIS A 215 -4.38 2.67 -35.57
CA HIS A 215 -3.40 2.84 -34.50
C HIS A 215 -2.60 4.12 -34.69
N LYS A 216 -2.76 5.06 -33.76
CA LYS A 216 -1.95 6.28 -33.69
C LYS A 216 -0.98 6.22 -32.52
N PHE A 217 0.26 6.63 -32.77
CA PHE A 217 1.25 6.81 -31.72
C PHE A 217 1.22 8.25 -31.24
N VAL A 218 0.92 8.44 -29.97
CA VAL A 218 0.94 9.75 -29.31
C VAL A 218 2.12 9.79 -28.36
N ASP A 219 2.95 10.83 -28.46
CA ASP A 219 4.04 11.03 -27.52
C ASP A 219 3.52 11.65 -26.23
N LEU A 220 3.39 10.83 -25.19
CA LEU A 220 2.98 11.28 -23.86
C LEU A 220 4.15 11.85 -23.05
N SER A 221 5.36 12.00 -23.62
CA SER A 221 6.46 12.70 -22.94
C SER A 221 6.27 14.21 -22.87
N LEU A 222 5.48 14.77 -23.78
CA LEU A 222 5.33 16.22 -23.94
C LEU A 222 4.50 16.85 -22.83
N GLN A 223 3.73 16.05 -22.10
CA GLN A 223 2.88 16.51 -21.01
C GLN A 223 3.37 15.92 -19.69
N PRO A 224 3.91 16.73 -18.76
CA PRO A 224 4.20 16.24 -17.43
C PRO A 224 2.89 15.80 -16.78
N LEU A 225 2.87 14.56 -16.28
CA LEU A 225 1.73 14.01 -15.57
C LEU A 225 1.85 14.37 -14.10
N GLU A 226 0.73 14.68 -13.44
CA GLU A 226 0.70 15.04 -12.03
C GLU A 226 -0.13 14.05 -11.22
N SER A 227 0.40 13.61 -10.08
CA SER A 227 -0.31 12.71 -9.18
C SER A 227 0.07 12.96 -7.72
N HIS A 228 -0.85 12.64 -6.81
CA HIS A 228 -0.65 12.68 -5.36
C HIS A 228 0.15 11.49 -4.82
N VAL A 229 0.25 10.42 -5.62
CA VAL A 229 0.92 9.18 -5.25
C VAL A 229 2.37 9.49 -4.88
N HIS A 230 2.91 8.93 -3.80
CA HIS A 230 4.32 9.17 -3.49
C HIS A 230 5.26 8.50 -4.52
N PRO A 231 6.33 9.17 -5.01
CA PRO A 231 7.23 8.65 -6.05
C PRO A 231 7.77 7.23 -5.78
N LEU A 232 8.10 6.91 -4.53
CA LEU A 232 8.58 5.56 -4.18
C LEU A 232 7.53 4.45 -4.42
N HIS A 233 6.22 4.72 -4.34
CA HIS A 233 5.20 3.73 -4.73
C HIS A 233 5.27 3.47 -6.24
N VAL A 234 5.41 4.54 -7.02
CA VAL A 234 5.57 4.48 -8.46
C VAL A 234 6.83 3.70 -8.84
N ILE A 235 7.94 3.89 -8.13
CA ILE A 235 9.17 3.08 -8.28
C ILE A 235 8.88 1.59 -8.07
N ILE A 236 8.11 1.20 -7.04
CA ILE A 236 7.75 -0.21 -6.80
C ILE A 236 7.05 -0.81 -8.02
N ASN A 237 6.05 -0.11 -8.55
CA ASN A 237 5.29 -0.58 -9.70
C ASN A 237 6.16 -0.63 -10.96
N ALA A 238 6.91 0.45 -11.23
CA ALA A 238 7.75 0.58 -12.41
C ALA A 238 8.82 -0.52 -12.44
N TYR A 239 9.55 -0.72 -11.34
CA TYR A 239 10.59 -1.75 -11.24
C TYR A 239 10.03 -3.14 -11.60
N ARG A 240 8.88 -3.52 -11.02
CA ARG A 240 8.25 -4.82 -11.31
C ARG A 240 7.94 -5.03 -12.80
N LYS A 241 7.63 -3.97 -13.52
CA LYS A 241 7.25 -4.04 -14.95
C LYS A 241 8.46 -4.02 -15.87
N ILE A 242 9.56 -3.38 -15.47
CA ILE A 242 10.74 -3.18 -16.33
C ILE A 242 11.92 -4.08 -15.99
N ASN A 243 11.93 -4.74 -14.82
CA ASN A 243 13.10 -5.48 -14.34
C ASN A 243 13.57 -6.56 -15.31
N ASP A 244 12.65 -7.18 -16.05
CA ASP A 244 12.96 -8.28 -16.97
C ASP A 244 13.39 -7.81 -18.37
N LEU A 245 13.46 -6.50 -18.62
CA LEU A 245 13.87 -5.95 -19.92
C LEU A 245 15.40 -6.03 -20.08
N LYS A 246 15.89 -6.79 -21.06
CA LYS A 246 17.33 -7.01 -21.29
C LYS A 246 18.00 -6.03 -22.27
N ASP A 247 17.26 -5.40 -23.19
CA ASP A 247 17.86 -4.62 -24.29
C ASP A 247 17.12 -3.29 -24.55
N ALA A 248 17.47 -2.16 -23.94
CA ALA A 248 16.74 -0.90 -24.20
C ALA A 248 17.51 0.10 -25.09
N SER A 249 16.78 1.03 -25.72
CA SER A 249 17.35 2.21 -26.39
C SER A 249 18.01 3.15 -25.38
N GLU A 250 18.96 4.01 -25.79
CA GLU A 250 19.73 4.88 -24.87
C GLU A 250 18.88 5.71 -23.90
N SER A 251 17.82 6.38 -24.37
CA SER A 251 16.95 7.19 -23.53
C SER A 251 16.14 6.35 -22.53
N SER A 252 15.73 5.15 -22.93
CA SER A 252 15.02 4.21 -22.06
C SER A 252 15.95 3.44 -21.13
N LEU A 253 17.22 3.28 -21.52
CA LEU A 253 18.27 2.75 -20.66
C LEU A 253 18.47 3.68 -19.47
N GLU A 254 18.39 5.01 -19.65
CA GLU A 254 18.48 5.95 -18.51
C GLU A 254 17.35 5.70 -17.50
N VAL A 255 16.09 5.72 -17.93
CA VAL A 255 14.95 5.46 -17.03
C VAL A 255 15.07 4.10 -16.37
N ILE A 256 15.34 3.04 -17.12
CA ILE A 256 15.45 1.68 -16.58
C ILE A 256 16.60 1.58 -15.58
N LYS A 257 17.76 2.16 -15.91
CA LYS A 257 18.94 2.19 -15.04
C LYS A 257 18.64 2.92 -13.73
N ASP A 258 18.04 4.11 -13.81
CA ASP A 258 17.70 4.90 -12.62
C ASP A 258 16.74 4.14 -11.71
N ILE A 259 15.67 3.56 -12.27
CA ILE A 259 14.67 2.80 -11.49
C ILE A 259 15.31 1.58 -10.83
N ARG A 260 16.20 0.85 -11.53
CA ARG A 260 16.96 -0.28 -10.97
C ARG A 260 17.89 0.17 -9.86
N GLU A 261 18.66 1.24 -10.08
CA GLU A 261 19.58 1.80 -9.08
C GLU A 261 18.83 2.24 -7.81
N ILE A 262 17.72 2.96 -7.96
CA ILE A 262 16.86 3.35 -6.83
C ILE A 262 16.39 2.10 -6.09
N TRP A 263 15.86 1.12 -6.83
CA TRP A 263 15.34 -0.11 -6.24
C TRP A 263 16.40 -0.87 -5.46
N ASP A 264 17.59 -1.05 -6.03
CA ASP A 264 18.69 -1.81 -5.44
C ASP A 264 19.22 -1.13 -4.17
N ILE A 265 19.46 0.18 -4.21
CA ILE A 265 19.89 0.94 -3.03
C ILE A 265 18.80 0.86 -1.95
N TRP A 266 17.54 1.07 -2.32
CA TRP A 266 16.43 1.07 -1.37
C TRP A 266 16.18 -0.31 -0.76
N HIS A 267 16.28 -1.39 -1.55
CA HIS A 267 16.11 -2.77 -1.08
C HIS A 267 17.31 -3.32 -0.32
N SER A 268 18.49 -2.72 -0.46
CA SER A 268 19.67 -3.04 0.36
C SER A 268 19.51 -2.61 1.82
N ILE A 269 18.55 -1.72 2.12
CA ILE A 269 18.34 -1.24 3.47
C ILE A 269 17.69 -2.35 4.31
N PRO A 270 18.31 -2.78 5.42
CA PRO A 270 17.77 -3.85 6.24
C PRO A 270 16.48 -3.39 6.92
N VAL A 271 15.46 -4.25 6.84
CA VAL A 271 14.22 -4.14 7.61
C VAL A 271 14.50 -4.69 9.00
N THR A 272 14.13 -3.96 10.04
CA THR A 272 14.34 -4.43 11.40
C THR A 272 13.38 -5.61 11.69
N PRO A 273 13.86 -6.72 12.28
CA PRO A 273 13.01 -7.90 12.54
C PRO A 273 11.73 -7.59 13.30
N GLU A 274 11.79 -6.61 14.21
CA GLU A 274 10.70 -6.15 15.04
C GLU A 274 9.53 -5.63 14.21
N PHE A 275 9.81 -4.92 13.12
CA PHE A 275 8.76 -4.37 12.25
C PHE A 275 8.00 -5.47 11.51
N LEU A 276 8.69 -6.54 11.11
CA LEU A 276 8.07 -7.67 10.43
C LEU A 276 7.15 -8.48 11.37
N GLN A 277 7.46 -8.49 12.66
CA GLN A 277 6.76 -9.28 13.67
C GLN A 277 5.47 -8.64 14.21
N TYR A 278 5.29 -7.32 14.06
CA TYR A 278 4.10 -6.63 14.56
C TYR A 278 2.81 -7.18 13.92
N GLY A 279 1.80 -7.48 14.74
CA GLY A 279 0.51 -8.05 14.31
C GLY A 279 0.45 -9.57 14.22
N ARG A 280 1.50 -10.30 14.64
CA ARG A 280 1.43 -11.76 14.87
C ARG A 280 0.78 -12.11 16.22
N THR A 281 0.79 -11.18 17.16
CA THR A 281 0.28 -11.37 18.53
C THR A 281 -1.24 -11.33 18.64
N ASP A 282 -1.93 -10.65 17.72
CA ASP A 282 -3.35 -10.34 17.92
C ASP A 282 -4.29 -11.46 17.46
N SER A 283 -3.81 -12.46 16.71
CA SER A 283 -4.67 -13.57 16.26
C SER A 283 -4.82 -14.69 17.30
N THR A 284 -3.99 -14.72 18.33
CA THR A 284 -3.96 -15.86 19.29
C THR A 284 -4.69 -15.56 20.60
N GLN A 285 -5.17 -14.32 20.83
CA GLN A 285 -5.87 -13.96 22.07
C GLN A 285 -7.40 -13.92 21.96
N SER A 286 -7.99 -14.14 20.79
CA SER A 286 -9.46 -14.03 20.61
C SER A 286 -10.25 -15.35 20.77
N SER A 287 -9.62 -16.50 21.03
CA SER A 287 -10.33 -17.79 21.13
C SER A 287 -10.53 -18.32 22.56
N GLY A 288 -10.23 -17.51 23.59
CA GLY A 288 -10.20 -17.96 24.99
C GLY A 288 -11.34 -17.47 25.91
N MET A 289 -12.34 -16.74 25.41
CA MET A 289 -13.54 -16.45 26.19
C MET A 289 -14.63 -17.42 25.74
N GLY A 290 -14.64 -18.60 26.35
CA GLY A 290 -15.82 -19.46 26.33
C GLY A 290 -17.04 -18.65 26.80
N PRO A 291 -18.25 -19.01 26.33
CA PRO A 291 -19.46 -18.35 26.77
C PRO A 291 -19.50 -18.35 28.31
N PRO A 292 -19.88 -17.22 28.96
CA PRO A 292 -20.00 -17.19 30.40
C PRO A 292 -20.96 -18.32 30.84
N PRO A 293 -20.69 -19.03 31.95
CA PRO A 293 -21.58 -20.07 32.44
C PRO A 293 -22.94 -19.43 32.72
N GLY A 294 -23.92 -19.78 31.89
CA GLY A 294 -25.29 -19.32 32.06
C GLY A 294 -25.85 -19.83 33.39
N PRO A 295 -26.65 -19.02 34.10
CA PRO A 295 -27.33 -19.48 35.29
C PRO A 295 -28.28 -20.62 34.93
N SER A 296 -28.25 -21.66 35.74
CA SER A 296 -29.05 -22.86 35.62
C SER A 296 -30.52 -22.51 35.86
N GLU A 297 -31.30 -22.33 34.78
CA GLU A 297 -32.75 -22.20 34.89
C GLU A 297 -33.46 -23.51 34.58
N ILE A 298 -34.21 -23.90 35.59
CA ILE A 298 -35.15 -25.01 35.71
C ILE A 298 -36.39 -24.71 34.85
N ARG A 299 -36.81 -25.70 34.05
CA ARG A 299 -38.19 -25.99 33.59
C ARG A 299 -39.12 -24.80 33.23
N ARG A 300 -39.68 -24.84 32.02
CA ARG A 300 -41.08 -25.28 31.81
C ARG A 300 -41.44 -25.41 30.32
N SER A 301 -42.10 -26.53 30.06
CA SER A 301 -42.85 -26.86 28.85
C SER A 301 -44.16 -26.07 28.78
N THR A 302 -44.52 -25.58 27.59
CA THR A 302 -45.85 -25.59 26.94
C THR A 302 -45.73 -24.87 25.58
N ARG A 303 -45.92 -25.55 24.45
CA ARG A 303 -47.19 -25.66 23.66
C ARG A 303 -47.59 -24.34 22.98
N SER A 304 -47.52 -24.29 21.64
CA SER A 304 -48.69 -24.20 20.75
C SER A 304 -48.31 -23.86 19.31
N SER A 305 -48.99 -24.58 18.42
CA SER A 305 -49.05 -24.52 16.97
C SER A 305 -49.97 -23.41 16.43
N SER A 306 -49.56 -22.76 15.34
CA SER A 306 -50.41 -22.20 14.26
C SER A 306 -49.43 -21.58 13.23
N GLY A 307 -49.30 -22.02 11.99
CA GLY A 307 -50.37 -22.32 11.05
C GLY A 307 -50.82 -21.02 10.40
N HIS A 308 -50.14 -20.58 9.33
CA HIS A 308 -50.74 -19.73 8.31
C HIS A 308 -49.97 -19.89 6.98
N ASP A 309 -50.52 -20.76 6.14
CA ASP A 309 -50.52 -20.58 4.69
C ASP A 309 -51.35 -19.34 4.35
N GLU A 310 -50.94 -18.56 3.34
CA GLU A 310 -51.82 -18.13 2.24
C GLU A 310 -51.07 -17.31 1.16
N ARG A 311 -51.20 -17.82 -0.08
CA ARG A 311 -51.55 -17.12 -1.35
C ARG A 311 -50.63 -16.01 -1.88
N SER A 312 -49.96 -16.25 -3.02
CA SER A 312 -50.46 -16.18 -4.41
C SER A 312 -50.87 -14.77 -4.87
N ASN A 313 -50.15 -14.22 -5.84
CA ASN A 313 -50.75 -13.44 -6.92
C ASN A 313 -49.85 -13.48 -8.15
N ASP A 314 -50.36 -14.20 -9.16
CA ASP A 314 -50.04 -14.01 -10.57
C ASP A 314 -50.55 -12.63 -11.01
N GLY A 315 -49.82 -12.01 -11.93
CA GLY A 315 -50.19 -10.74 -12.54
C GLY A 315 -49.53 -10.61 -13.90
N ASP A 316 -50.17 -11.22 -14.90
CA ASP A 316 -49.97 -10.94 -16.31
C ASP A 316 -50.30 -9.47 -16.62
N ASN A 317 -49.40 -8.81 -17.37
CA ASN A 317 -49.73 -7.86 -18.44
C ASN A 317 -48.51 -7.60 -19.33
#